data_AF-A0A8S8Y5N2-F1
#
_entry.id   AF-A0A8S8Y5N2-F1
#
_cell.length_a   1.000
_cell.length_b   1.000
_cell.length_c   1.000
_cell.angle_alpha   90.00
_cell.angle_beta   90.00
_cell.angle_gamma   90.00
#
_symmetry.space_group_name_H-M   'P 1'
#
loop_
_entity.id
_entity.type
_entity.pdbx_description
1 polymer ?
#
loop_
_entity_poly.entity_id
_entity_poly.type
_entity_poly.pdbx_seq_one_letter_code
_entity_poly.pdbx_strand_id
1 'polypeptide(L)'
;MGLRDWFRSAVSKPGPTAEETAREVPADDEQAFATLQDLRAEEALSLFEEEEPLPETTAPLDAPYDASQAQADDLLDEHEESFTHVDEVSIEDVNDLEDPYLTAVVEGDVPEAVVFDGDENQASV
;
A
#
# COMPACT_ATOMS: atom_id res chain seq x y z
N MET A 1 -36.23 -23.83 -12.08
CA MET A 1 -36.02 -22.80 -13.11
C MET A 1 -34.53 -22.51 -13.17
N GLY A 2 -33.87 -22.91 -14.25
CA GLY A 2 -32.40 -22.89 -14.33
C GLY A 2 -31.88 -21.61 -14.99
N LEU A 3 -30.56 -21.39 -14.92
CA LEU A 3 -29.88 -20.26 -15.58
C LEU A 3 -30.21 -20.14 -17.08
N ARG A 4 -30.59 -21.24 -17.73
CA ARG A 4 -31.05 -21.27 -19.13
C ARG A 4 -32.39 -20.53 -19.35
N ASP A 5 -33.27 -20.47 -18.35
CA ASP A 5 -34.50 -19.67 -18.41
C ASP A 5 -34.19 -18.18 -18.21
N TRP A 6 -33.19 -17.85 -17.39
CA TRP A 6 -32.78 -16.46 -17.15
C TRP A 6 -32.25 -15.80 -18.43
N PHE A 7 -31.38 -16.49 -19.20
CA PHE A 7 -30.88 -15.97 -20.48
C PHE A 7 -31.97 -15.75 -21.53
N ARG A 8 -33.03 -16.56 -21.53
CA ARG A 8 -34.14 -16.41 -22.49
C ARG A 8 -35.08 -15.27 -22.12
N SER A 9 -35.17 -14.91 -20.84
CA SER A 9 -36.03 -13.83 -20.35
C SER A 9 -35.52 -12.42 -20.68
N ALA A 10 -34.20 -12.25 -20.88
CA ALA A 10 -33.58 -10.95 -21.12
C ALA A 10 -33.78 -10.42 -22.56
N VAL A 11 -34.25 -11.25 -23.49
CA VAL A 11 -34.34 -10.91 -24.93
C VAL A 11 -35.62 -10.14 -25.29
N SER A 12 -36.59 -10.04 -24.37
CA SER A 12 -37.83 -9.30 -24.60
C SER A 12 -37.92 -8.07 -23.69
N LYS A 13 -37.03 -7.08 -23.90
CA LYS A 13 -37.32 -5.70 -23.49
C LYS A 13 -37.69 -4.91 -24.76
N PRO A 14 -38.89 -4.30 -24.83
CA PRO A 14 -39.19 -3.36 -25.90
C PRO A 14 -38.19 -2.20 -25.78
N GLY A 15 -37.58 -1.83 -26.91
CA GLY A 15 -36.55 -0.80 -26.95
C GLY A 15 -37.04 0.54 -26.40
N PRO A 16 -36.13 1.38 -25.86
CA PRO A 16 -36.50 2.69 -25.35
C PRO A 16 -37.11 3.51 -26.50
N THR A 17 -38.33 3.97 -26.29
CA THR A 17 -38.96 5.03 -27.09
C THR A 17 -38.02 6.24 -27.11
N ALA A 18 -37.84 6.84 -28.28
CA ALA A 18 -36.97 7.99 -28.53
C ALA A 18 -37.45 9.31 -27.89
N GLU A 19 -37.96 9.26 -26.66
CA GLU A 19 -38.44 10.39 -25.87
C GLU A 19 -37.71 10.52 -24.52
N GLU A 20 -36.54 9.90 -24.39
CA GLU A 20 -35.69 10.09 -23.21
C GLU A 20 -34.39 10.77 -23.64
N THR A 21 -34.09 11.90 -23.02
CA THR A 21 -32.89 12.76 -23.17
C THR A 21 -32.88 13.82 -24.28
N ALA A 22 -33.82 14.76 -24.23
CA ALA A 22 -33.51 16.16 -24.53
C ALA A 22 -33.62 16.97 -23.25
N ARG A 23 -32.67 16.75 -22.33
CA ARG A 23 -32.47 17.64 -21.18
C ARG A 23 -31.62 18.78 -21.72
N GLU A 24 -32.24 19.93 -21.97
CA GLU A 24 -31.53 21.17 -22.33
C GLU A 24 -30.53 21.46 -21.21
N VAL A 25 -29.25 21.16 -21.47
CA VAL A 25 -28.15 21.64 -20.65
C VAL A 25 -28.06 23.14 -20.97
N PRO A 26 -28.14 24.04 -19.98
CA PRO A 26 -28.02 25.47 -20.26
C PRO A 26 -26.64 25.71 -20.86
N ALA A 27 -26.55 26.51 -21.94
CA ALA A 27 -25.30 26.77 -22.66
C ALA A 27 -24.17 27.31 -21.76
N ASP A 28 -24.52 27.88 -20.60
CA ASP A 28 -23.58 28.33 -19.58
C ASP A 28 -22.83 27.15 -18.90
N ASP A 29 -23.48 25.99 -18.77
CA ASP A 29 -22.85 24.79 -18.19
C ASP A 29 -21.85 24.15 -19.16
N GLU A 30 -22.08 24.26 -20.48
CA GLU A 30 -21.12 23.77 -21.49
C GLU A 30 -19.86 24.64 -21.52
N GLN A 31 -19.99 25.95 -21.37
CA GLN A 31 -18.86 26.87 -21.28
C GLN A 31 -18.09 26.68 -19.97
N ALA A 32 -18.80 26.52 -18.84
CA ALA A 32 -18.18 26.20 -17.56
C ALA A 32 -17.45 24.85 -17.60
N PHE A 33 -18.03 23.84 -18.27
CA PHE A 33 -17.38 22.55 -18.44
C PHE A 33 -16.15 22.62 -19.35
N ALA A 34 -16.21 23.35 -20.46
CA ALA A 34 -15.07 23.54 -21.35
C ALA A 34 -13.90 24.23 -20.63
N THR A 35 -14.16 25.29 -19.87
CA THR A 35 -13.11 25.99 -19.08
C THR A 35 -12.50 25.09 -18.00
N LEU A 36 -13.28 24.22 -17.37
CA LEU A 36 -12.76 23.23 -16.43
C LEU A 36 -11.91 22.16 -17.12
N GLN A 37 -12.28 21.72 -18.33
CA GLN A 37 -11.47 20.78 -19.10
C GLN A 37 -10.14 21.38 -19.51
N ASP A 38 -10.13 22.64 -19.97
CA ASP A 38 -8.92 23.35 -20.36
C ASP A 38 -7.96 23.49 -19.16
N LEU A 39 -8.48 23.90 -18.00
CA LEU A 39 -7.69 24.02 -16.77
C LEU A 39 -7.09 22.67 -16.34
N ARG A 40 -7.87 21.59 -16.41
CA ARG A 40 -7.38 20.25 -16.08
C ARG A 40 -6.35 19.72 -17.08
N ALA A 41 -6.49 20.07 -18.36
CA ALA A 41 -5.52 19.72 -19.38
C ALA A 41 -4.19 20.45 -19.14
N GLU A 42 -4.23 21.73 -18.79
CA GLU A 42 -3.03 22.52 -18.42
C GLU A 42 -2.34 21.96 -17.17
N GLU A 43 -3.11 21.63 -16.12
CA GLU A 43 -2.59 21.00 -14.89
C GLU A 43 -1.93 19.64 -15.19
N ALA A 44 -2.56 18.82 -16.03
CA ALA A 44 -2.01 17.52 -16.42
C ALA A 44 -0.71 17.67 -17.24
N LEU A 45 -0.65 18.63 -18.17
CA LEU A 45 0.56 18.91 -18.96
C LEU A 45 1.72 19.38 -18.07
N SER A 46 1.44 20.20 -17.06
CA SER A 46 2.45 20.65 -16.08
C SER A 46 3.12 19.50 -15.33
N LEU A 47 2.44 18.35 -15.13
CA LEU A 47 3.02 17.17 -14.48
C LEU A 47 4.02 16.42 -15.37
N PHE A 48 3.96 16.60 -16.68
CA PHE A 48 4.88 15.97 -17.64
C PHE A 48 6.06 16.88 -18.01
N GLU A 49 5.97 18.18 -17.70
CA GLU A 49 7.05 19.15 -17.92
C GLU A 49 8.09 19.16 -16.79
N GLU A 50 7.83 18.47 -15.68
CA GLU A 50 8.85 18.20 -14.69
C GLU A 50 9.88 17.26 -15.32
N GLU A 51 11.04 17.82 -15.69
CA GLU A 51 12.19 17.06 -16.18
C GLU A 51 12.57 16.05 -15.10
N GLU A 52 12.09 14.80 -15.24
CA GLU A 52 12.59 13.68 -14.48
C GLU A 52 14.10 13.65 -14.73
N PRO A 53 14.94 13.90 -13.71
CA PRO A 53 16.37 13.88 -13.91
C PRO A 53 16.70 12.47 -14.40
N LEU A 54 17.17 12.38 -15.65
CA LEU A 54 17.67 11.13 -16.20
C LEU A 54 18.62 10.57 -15.15
N PRO A 55 18.38 9.34 -14.64
CA PRO A 55 19.30 8.75 -13.70
C PRO A 55 20.66 8.80 -14.38
N GLU A 56 21.60 9.55 -13.80
CA GLU A 56 22.96 9.60 -14.30
C GLU A 56 23.38 8.14 -14.46
N THR A 57 23.64 7.72 -15.70
CA THR A 57 24.08 6.37 -15.99
C THR A 57 25.33 6.15 -15.17
N THR A 58 25.17 5.50 -14.03
CA THR A 58 26.26 5.14 -13.15
C THR A 58 27.20 4.34 -14.02
N ALA A 59 28.47 4.76 -14.10
CA ALA A 59 29.50 3.96 -14.74
C ALA A 59 29.31 2.51 -14.26
N PRO A 60 29.41 1.50 -15.15
CA PRO A 60 29.19 0.11 -14.77
C PRO A 60 30.09 -0.16 -13.56
N LEU A 61 29.44 -0.32 -12.40
CA LEU A 61 30.14 -0.65 -11.18
C LEU A 61 30.71 -2.03 -11.42
N ASP A 62 32.02 -2.16 -11.27
CA ASP A 62 32.69 -3.44 -11.37
C ASP A 62 32.06 -4.35 -10.32
N ALA A 63 31.29 -5.34 -10.78
CA ALA A 63 30.58 -6.22 -9.87
C ALA A 63 31.66 -7.10 -9.24
N PRO A 64 31.77 -7.14 -7.90
CA PRO A 64 32.84 -7.89 -7.23
C PRO A 64 32.79 -9.41 -7.50
N TYR A 65 31.75 -9.90 -8.18
CA TYR A 65 31.56 -11.29 -8.58
C TYR A 65 31.35 -11.45 -10.10
N ASP A 66 31.86 -10.53 -10.93
CA ASP A 66 31.79 -10.69 -12.39
C ASP A 66 32.67 -11.86 -12.87
N ALA A 67 32.04 -13.02 -13.06
CA ALA A 67 32.69 -14.22 -13.56
C ALA A 67 32.98 -14.18 -15.07
N SER A 68 32.60 -13.11 -15.79
CA SER A 68 32.81 -13.01 -17.24
C SER A 68 34.29 -12.98 -17.62
N GLN A 69 35.17 -12.58 -16.69
CA GLN A 69 36.63 -12.53 -16.87
C GLN A 69 37.37 -13.69 -16.19
N ALA A 70 36.67 -14.59 -15.48
CA ALA A 70 37.29 -15.70 -14.76
C ALA A 70 37.87 -16.74 -15.73
N GLN A 71 39.12 -17.14 -15.51
CA GLN A 71 39.79 -18.19 -16.25
C GLN A 71 39.60 -19.54 -15.57
N ALA A 72 39.75 -20.63 -16.33
CA ALA A 72 39.60 -21.99 -15.78
C ALA A 72 40.63 -22.30 -14.68
N ASP A 73 41.78 -21.64 -14.73
CA ASP A 73 42.85 -21.78 -13.74
C ASP A 73 42.48 -21.11 -12.40
N ASP A 74 41.64 -20.06 -12.41
CA ASP A 74 41.16 -19.37 -11.20
C ASP A 74 40.20 -20.24 -10.36
N LEU A 75 39.59 -21.26 -10.99
CA LEU A 75 38.74 -22.24 -10.29
C LEU A 75 39.54 -23.32 -9.56
N LEU A 76 40.83 -23.44 -9.87
CA LEU A 76 41.72 -24.43 -9.28
C LEU A 76 42.52 -23.87 -8.11
N ASP A 77 42.59 -22.54 -7.98
CA ASP A 77 43.20 -21.87 -6.83
C ASP A 77 42.18 -21.76 -5.69
N GLU A 78 42.35 -22.62 -4.69
CA GLU A 78 41.56 -22.61 -3.46
C GLU A 78 42.15 -21.54 -2.52
N HIS A 79 41.80 -20.27 -2.77
CA HIS A 79 42.12 -19.20 -1.83
C HIS A 79 41.17 -19.31 -0.62
N GLU A 80 41.73 -19.66 0.55
CA GLU A 80 41.07 -19.53 1.87
C GLU A 80 40.91 -18.04 2.24
N GLU A 81 40.23 -17.25 1.40
CA GLU A 81 39.90 -15.87 1.72
C GLU A 81 38.56 -15.87 2.48
N SER A 82 38.65 -15.90 3.81
CA SER A 82 37.53 -15.73 4.72
C SER A 82 37.00 -14.28 4.65
N PHE A 83 36.23 -13.98 3.61
CA PHE A 83 35.69 -12.66 3.25
C PHE A 83 34.64 -12.06 4.22
N THR A 84 34.39 -12.67 5.39
CA THR A 84 33.28 -12.25 6.26
C THR A 84 33.62 -11.23 7.35
N HIS A 85 34.87 -10.77 7.47
CA HIS A 85 35.32 -10.06 8.68
C HIS A 85 35.35 -8.52 8.60
N VAL A 86 34.89 -7.91 7.51
CA VAL A 86 35.03 -6.44 7.35
C VAL A 86 33.99 -5.65 8.16
N ASP A 87 32.80 -6.21 8.41
CA ASP A 87 31.70 -5.54 9.11
C ASP A 87 31.11 -6.37 10.27
N GLU A 88 31.97 -6.99 11.09
CA GLU A 88 31.50 -7.59 12.35
C GLU A 88 31.15 -6.49 13.36
N VAL A 89 29.87 -6.12 13.42
CA VAL A 89 29.35 -5.24 14.47
C VAL A 89 29.07 -6.09 15.71
N SER A 90 29.76 -5.79 16.81
CA SER A 90 29.46 -6.37 18.12
C SER A 90 28.07 -5.89 18.57
N ILE A 91 27.11 -6.81 18.65
CA ILE A 91 25.78 -6.55 19.20
C ILE A 91 25.85 -6.74 20.71
N GLU A 92 25.51 -5.71 21.48
CA GLU A 92 25.39 -5.81 22.93
C GLU A 92 24.20 -6.69 23.31
N ASP A 93 24.35 -7.50 24.39
CA ASP A 93 23.27 -8.37 24.85
C ASP A 93 22.09 -7.51 25.32
N VAL A 94 20.90 -7.79 24.78
CA VAL A 94 19.67 -7.08 25.12
C VAL A 94 19.32 -7.26 26.60
N ASN A 95 19.80 -8.33 27.25
CA ASN A 95 19.62 -8.55 28.68
C ASN A 95 20.42 -7.58 29.57
N ASP A 96 21.46 -6.93 29.01
CA ASP A 96 22.26 -5.92 29.71
C ASP A 96 21.67 -4.51 29.59
N LEU A 97 20.66 -4.31 28.73
CA LEU A 97 19.94 -3.04 28.59
C LEU A 97 18.92 -2.86 29.72
N GLU A 98 18.90 -1.68 30.33
CA GLU A 98 17.90 -1.35 31.35
C GLU A 98 16.49 -1.35 30.75
N ASP A 99 15.57 -2.11 31.35
CA ASP A 99 14.19 -2.21 30.87
C ASP A 99 13.46 -0.86 31.02
N PRO A 100 13.03 -0.21 29.92
CA PRO A 100 12.39 1.09 29.95
C PRO A 100 11.04 1.10 30.69
N TYR A 101 10.45 -0.07 30.93
CA TYR A 101 9.20 -0.21 31.68
C TYR A 101 9.40 -0.36 33.19
N LEU A 102 10.63 -0.50 33.69
CA LEU A 102 10.90 -0.63 35.14
C LEU A 102 10.40 0.56 35.95
N THR A 103 10.43 1.76 35.38
CA THR A 103 9.93 2.99 36.01
C THR A 103 8.55 3.40 35.51
N ALA A 104 7.94 2.63 34.61
CA ALA A 104 6.65 2.98 34.05
C ALA A 104 5.55 2.72 35.07
N VAL A 105 4.79 3.77 35.40
CA VAL A 105 3.59 3.68 36.22
C VAL A 105 2.39 3.72 35.28
N VAL A 106 1.55 2.68 35.34
CA VAL A 106 0.28 2.67 34.63
C VAL A 106 -0.69 3.57 35.39
N GLU A 107 -0.97 4.74 34.84
CA GLU A 107 -1.97 5.66 35.38
C GLU A 107 -3.33 5.39 34.72
N GLY A 108 -4.28 4.85 35.49
CA GLY A 108 -5.62 4.52 35.02
C GLY A 108 -6.45 3.82 36.11
N ASP A 109 -7.77 3.82 35.96
CA ASP A 109 -8.67 3.12 36.88
C ASP A 109 -8.50 1.60 36.74
N VAL A 110 -8.03 0.97 37.83
CA VAL A 110 -8.04 -0.49 37.96
C VAL A 110 -9.50 -0.91 38.18
N PRO A 111 -10.09 -1.77 37.33
CA PRO A 111 -11.45 -2.22 37.53
C PRO A 111 -11.55 -3.01 38.84
N GLU A 112 -12.27 -2.45 39.81
CA GLU A 112 -12.58 -3.13 41.07
C GLU A 112 -13.73 -4.11 40.86
N ALA A 113 -13.57 -5.34 41.33
CA ALA A 113 -14.63 -6.33 41.27
C ALA A 113 -15.74 -5.93 42.25
N VAL A 114 -16.91 -5.59 41.71
CA VAL A 114 -18.11 -5.32 42.52
C VAL A 114 -18.61 -6.62 43.12
N VAL A 115 -18.46 -6.78 44.43
CA VAL A 115 -19.06 -7.89 45.19
C VAL A 115 -20.51 -7.49 45.51
N PHE A 116 -21.47 -8.27 45.01
CA PHE A 116 -22.87 -8.08 45.35
C PHE A 116 -23.16 -8.76 46.70
N ASP A 117 -22.96 -8.03 47.80
CA ASP A 117 -23.47 -8.42 49.13
C ASP A 117 -24.88 -7.87 49.30
N GLY A 118 -25.86 -8.59 48.77
CA GLY A 118 -27.28 -8.29 48.97
C GLY A 118 -28.17 -9.36 48.36
N ASP A 119 -29.21 -9.75 49.10
CA ASP A 119 -30.21 -10.72 48.64
C ASP A 119 -30.75 -10.32 47.26
N GLU A 120 -30.53 -11.17 46.26
CA GLU A 120 -31.09 -11.01 44.92
C GLU A 120 -32.62 -10.82 45.03
N ASN A 121 -33.15 -9.80 44.33
CA ASN A 121 -34.59 -9.57 44.29
C ASN A 121 -35.28 -10.84 43.77
N GLN A 122 -36.08 -11.48 44.64
CA GLN A 122 -36.82 -12.68 44.26
C GLN A 122 -37.72 -12.37 43.07
N ALA A 123 -37.66 -13.23 42.06
CA ALA A 123 -38.45 -13.11 40.84
C ALA A 123 -39.94 -13.01 41.20
N SER A 124 -40.57 -11.90 40.82
CA SER A 124 -42.02 -11.77 40.85
C SER A 124 -42.64 -12.76 39.85
N VAL A 125 -43.26 -13.81 40.37
CA VAL A 125 -44.12 -14.74 39.61
C VAL A 125 -45.49 -14.08 39.40
#